data_AF-A0A929EFW6-F1
#
_entry.id   AF-A0A929EFW6-F1
#
_cell.length_a   1.000
_cell.length_b   1.000
_cell.length_c   1.000
_cell.angle_alpha   90.00
_cell.angle_beta   90.00
_cell.angle_gamma   90.00
#
_symmetry.space_group_name_H-M   'P 1'
#
loop_
_entity.id
_entity.type
_entity.pdbx_description
1 polymer ?
#
loop_
_entity_poly.entity_id
_entity_poly.type
_entity_poly.pdbx_seq_one_letter_code
_entity_poly.pdbx_strand_id
1 'polypeptide(L)'
;MARVKVLIIKLGYSETLVNEISRTTSLGDVLRSTVLLNHYKDADVTWLVDEAAIPLLKGNELIDRILPYDLTTVLQLRAERFDTIVNLEKVAGICALSDSLSGWRRFGFRFDPDSGEAQAYDGSEHVLDICHKPEDKIASTKYWEDILFEIVGSKWNKELPVLGYKPTSPIKFDIGFNHNVGGKWPIKAWPLPYWNELEALLDSKYSIAWQEGLDSIEEYIEWINSCKLLVTNDSLGLHIAHALGKKVVAMFGPTVSNEVFIKHGVKLLPDKEYDCLPCLSNICIKERPCMYDIQPETVAGEIKKLLP
;
A
#
# COMPACT_ATOMS: atom_id res chain seq x y z
N MET A 1 -29.71 11.99 -12.67
CA MET A 1 -28.60 12.84 -13.14
C MET A 1 -27.47 11.92 -13.58
N ALA A 2 -26.70 12.28 -14.60
CA ALA A 2 -25.52 11.50 -14.97
C ALA A 2 -24.52 11.51 -13.80
N ARG A 3 -23.92 10.35 -13.49
CA ARG A 3 -22.86 10.26 -12.49
C ARG A 3 -21.60 10.94 -13.02
N VAL A 4 -20.80 11.48 -12.11
CA VAL A 4 -19.51 12.12 -12.43
C VAL A 4 -18.56 11.03 -12.96
N LYS A 5 -17.93 11.25 -14.11
CA LYS A 5 -16.93 10.32 -14.67
C LYS A 5 -15.55 10.62 -14.10
N VAL A 6 -14.95 9.63 -13.45
CA VAL A 6 -13.64 9.77 -12.80
C VAL A 6 -12.68 8.76 -13.39
N LEU A 7 -11.52 9.24 -13.85
CA LEU A 7 -10.39 8.39 -14.21
C LEU A 7 -9.36 8.44 -13.08
N ILE A 8 -9.05 7.29 -12.49
CA ILE A 8 -7.92 7.13 -11.57
C ILE A 8 -6.80 6.42 -12.30
N ILE A 9 -5.60 7.02 -12.31
CA ILE A 9 -4.39 6.44 -12.91
C ILE A 9 -3.47 6.03 -11.77
N LYS A 10 -3.33 4.72 -11.57
CA LYS A 10 -2.39 4.12 -10.63
C LYS A 10 -1.94 2.77 -11.15
N LEU A 11 -0.82 2.79 -11.87
CA LEU A 11 -0.20 1.60 -12.47
C LEU A 11 0.54 0.76 -11.43
N GLY A 12 1.13 1.40 -10.42
CA GLY A 12 2.06 0.79 -9.47
C GLY A 12 3.53 0.94 -9.87
N TYR A 13 3.86 1.69 -10.92
CA TYR A 13 5.25 1.89 -11.37
C TYR A 13 6.00 2.88 -10.48
N SER A 14 5.33 3.88 -9.94
CA SER A 14 5.89 4.77 -8.94
C SER A 14 5.05 4.71 -7.67
N GLU A 15 5.67 4.47 -6.52
CA GLU A 15 4.97 4.57 -5.24
C GLU A 15 4.70 6.04 -4.93
N THR A 16 3.51 6.37 -4.42
CA THR A 16 3.02 7.75 -4.35
C THR A 16 3.94 8.68 -3.54
N LEU A 17 4.46 8.20 -2.40
CA LEU A 17 5.35 8.96 -1.48
C LEU A 17 6.83 8.55 -1.57
N VAL A 18 7.26 7.89 -2.65
CA VAL A 18 8.66 7.51 -2.87
C VAL A 18 9.14 8.17 -4.16
N ASN A 19 10.35 8.70 -4.14
CA ASN A 19 10.95 9.33 -5.32
C ASN A 19 11.26 8.32 -6.43
N GLU A 20 11.67 7.11 -6.04
CA GLU A 20 12.05 6.05 -6.98
C GLU A 20 10.91 5.64 -7.91
N ILE A 21 11.20 5.64 -9.21
CA ILE A 21 10.35 5.05 -10.24
C ILE A 21 10.86 3.64 -10.53
N SER A 22 9.98 2.66 -10.42
CA SER A 22 10.22 1.26 -10.76
C SER A 22 9.43 0.87 -12.01
N ARG A 23 9.88 -0.16 -12.72
CA ARG A 23 9.05 -0.86 -13.72
C ARG A 23 8.40 -2.12 -13.17
N THR A 24 8.65 -2.42 -11.90
CA THR A 24 8.01 -3.51 -11.16
C THR A 24 6.83 -2.95 -10.38
N THR A 25 5.65 -3.52 -10.62
CA THR A 25 4.38 -3.08 -10.04
C THR A 25 4.36 -3.22 -8.52
N SER A 26 4.20 -2.08 -7.83
CA SER A 26 3.95 -2.03 -6.39
C SER A 26 2.48 -2.31 -6.09
N LEU A 27 2.17 -3.59 -5.88
CA LEU A 27 0.83 -4.06 -5.50
C LEU A 27 0.30 -3.37 -4.23
N GLY A 28 1.18 -3.11 -3.26
CA GLY A 28 0.82 -2.44 -2.01
C GLY A 28 0.33 -1.01 -2.24
N ASP A 29 1.00 -0.24 -3.10
CA ASP A 29 0.62 1.14 -3.37
C ASP A 29 -0.68 1.22 -4.20
N VAL A 30 -0.89 0.27 -5.13
CA VAL A 30 -2.16 0.14 -5.86
C VAL A 30 -3.30 -0.19 -4.89
N LEU A 31 -3.15 -1.21 -4.05
CA LEU A 31 -4.18 -1.58 -3.07
C LEU A 31 -4.49 -0.42 -2.14
N ARG A 32 -3.49 0.22 -1.55
CA ARG A 32 -3.73 1.35 -0.63
C ARG A 32 -4.47 2.49 -1.31
N SER A 33 -4.18 2.77 -2.59
CA SER A 33 -4.85 3.83 -3.35
C SER A 33 -6.35 3.61 -3.51
N THR A 34 -6.82 2.36 -3.42
CA THR A 34 -8.27 2.05 -3.49
C THR A 34 -9.07 2.70 -2.37
N VAL A 35 -8.43 3.19 -1.30
CA VAL A 35 -9.11 3.98 -0.27
C VAL A 35 -9.83 5.21 -0.84
N LEU A 36 -9.33 5.80 -1.94
CA LEU A 36 -9.99 6.91 -2.64
C LEU A 36 -11.34 6.55 -3.26
N LEU A 37 -11.60 5.26 -3.50
CA LEU A 37 -12.91 4.83 -4.00
C LEU A 37 -14.03 5.22 -3.05
N ASN A 38 -13.76 5.33 -1.74
CA ASN A 38 -14.74 5.82 -0.77
C ASN A 38 -15.13 7.29 -1.03
N HIS A 39 -14.20 8.12 -1.52
CA HIS A 39 -14.48 9.50 -1.91
C HIS A 39 -15.28 9.57 -3.23
N TYR A 40 -15.03 8.64 -4.14
CA TYR A 40 -15.69 8.55 -5.45
C TYR A 40 -16.80 7.50 -5.53
N LYS A 41 -17.38 7.08 -4.40
CA LYS A 41 -18.34 5.96 -4.33
C LYS A 41 -19.64 6.16 -5.15
N ASP A 42 -19.97 7.41 -5.46
CA ASP A 42 -21.16 7.80 -6.23
C ASP A 42 -20.83 8.20 -7.68
N ALA A 43 -19.56 8.05 -8.09
CA ALA A 43 -19.05 8.36 -9.42
C ALA A 43 -19.02 7.11 -10.32
N ASP A 44 -18.90 7.33 -11.63
CA ASP A 44 -18.55 6.29 -12.60
C ASP A 44 -17.01 6.23 -12.68
N VAL A 45 -16.40 5.28 -11.98
CA VAL A 45 -14.94 5.17 -11.83
C VAL A 45 -14.36 4.26 -12.90
N THR A 46 -13.43 4.81 -13.68
CA THR A 46 -12.51 4.05 -14.54
C THR A 46 -11.12 4.07 -13.91
N TRP A 47 -10.50 2.90 -13.77
CA TRP A 47 -9.17 2.75 -13.18
C TRP A 47 -8.18 2.22 -14.23
N LEU A 48 -7.14 3.00 -14.51
CA LEU A 48 -6.01 2.59 -15.36
C LEU A 48 -4.90 2.00 -14.47
N VAL A 49 -4.53 0.75 -14.72
CA VAL A 49 -3.60 -0.03 -13.87
C VAL A 49 -2.67 -0.90 -14.71
N ASP A 50 -1.53 -1.31 -14.14
CA ASP A 50 -0.73 -2.41 -14.68
C ASP A 50 -1.47 -3.75 -14.57
N GLU A 51 -1.28 -4.64 -15.54
CA GLU A 51 -1.99 -5.93 -15.60
C GLU A 51 -1.76 -6.78 -14.33
N ALA A 52 -0.56 -6.72 -13.74
CA ALA A 52 -0.23 -7.50 -12.56
C ALA A 52 -1.06 -7.13 -11.31
N ALA A 53 -1.63 -5.92 -11.26
CA ALA A 53 -2.44 -5.46 -10.14
C ALA A 53 -3.96 -5.56 -10.38
N ILE A 54 -4.40 -5.98 -11.56
CA ILE A 54 -5.83 -6.21 -11.85
C ILE A 54 -6.50 -7.14 -10.84
N PRO A 55 -5.90 -8.26 -10.38
CA PRO A 55 -6.53 -9.15 -9.41
C PRO A 55 -6.91 -8.47 -8.08
N LEU A 56 -6.21 -7.40 -7.68
CA LEU A 56 -6.57 -6.62 -6.48
C LEU A 56 -7.85 -5.81 -6.67
N LEU A 57 -8.15 -5.40 -7.90
CA LEU A 57 -9.25 -4.49 -8.24
C LEU A 57 -10.47 -5.23 -8.79
N LYS A 58 -10.27 -6.38 -9.42
CA LYS A 58 -11.33 -7.16 -10.06
C LYS A 58 -12.41 -7.56 -9.05
N GLY A 59 -13.65 -7.20 -9.34
CA GLY A 59 -14.80 -7.44 -8.45
C GLY A 59 -15.12 -6.30 -7.48
N ASN A 60 -14.35 -5.21 -7.52
CA ASN A 60 -14.62 -4.04 -6.69
C ASN A 60 -15.89 -3.31 -7.15
N GLU A 61 -16.88 -3.19 -6.26
CA GLU A 61 -18.20 -2.61 -6.55
C GLU A 61 -18.16 -1.10 -6.78
N LEU A 62 -17.05 -0.44 -6.46
CA LEU A 62 -16.84 1.00 -6.64
C LEU A 62 -16.04 1.32 -7.91
N ILE A 63 -15.71 0.31 -8.73
CA ILE A 63 -15.00 0.50 -10.01
C ILE A 63 -15.87 -0.04 -11.14
N ASP A 64 -16.28 0.84 -12.05
CA ASP A 64 -17.08 0.47 -13.22
C ASP A 64 -16.23 -0.14 -14.33
N ARG A 65 -14.98 0.33 -14.49
CA ARG A 65 -14.05 -0.15 -15.52
C ARG A 65 -12.63 -0.25 -15.00
N ILE A 66 -12.02 -1.41 -15.17
CA ILE A 66 -10.58 -1.60 -14.95
C ILE A 66 -9.94 -1.76 -16.32
N LEU A 67 -8.96 -0.93 -16.63
CA LEU A 67 -8.25 -0.94 -17.91
C LEU A 67 -6.77 -1.26 -17.70
N PRO A 68 -6.22 -2.30 -18.37
CA PRO A 68 -4.79 -2.54 -18.38
C PRO A 68 -4.07 -1.42 -19.15
N TYR A 69 -2.90 -1.03 -18.67
CA TYR A 69 -2.05 -0.08 -19.38
C TYR A 69 -1.39 -0.71 -20.60
N ASP A 70 -1.98 -0.45 -21.76
CA ASP A 70 -1.45 -0.81 -23.07
C ASP A 70 -1.78 0.26 -24.13
N LEU A 71 -1.27 0.11 -25.35
CA LEU A 71 -1.48 1.07 -26.43
C LEU A 71 -2.96 1.21 -26.82
N THR A 72 -3.74 0.13 -26.81
CA THR A 72 -5.15 0.13 -27.18
C THR A 72 -5.95 0.94 -26.16
N THR A 73 -5.72 0.70 -24.87
CA THR A 73 -6.31 1.46 -23.77
C THR A 73 -5.94 2.93 -23.85
N VAL A 74 -4.67 3.26 -24.13
CA VAL A 74 -4.22 4.66 -24.30
C VAL A 74 -4.99 5.34 -25.43
N LEU A 75 -5.11 4.70 -26.59
CA LEU A 75 -5.84 5.27 -27.74
C LEU A 75 -7.33 5.44 -27.43
N GLN A 76 -7.93 4.50 -26.70
CA GLN A 76 -9.31 4.58 -26.24
C GLN A 76 -9.51 5.77 -25.29
N LEU A 77 -8.70 5.88 -24.24
CA LEU A 77 -8.82 6.95 -23.24
C LEU A 77 -8.69 8.35 -23.88
N ARG A 78 -7.87 8.51 -24.93
CA ARG A 78 -7.74 9.77 -25.68
C ARG A 78 -9.00 10.17 -26.45
N ALA A 79 -9.89 9.22 -26.74
CA ALA A 79 -11.18 9.48 -27.38
C ALA A 79 -12.33 9.70 -26.37
N GLU A 80 -12.08 9.50 -25.07
CA GLU A 80 -13.07 9.62 -24.01
C GLU A 80 -12.98 10.99 -23.29
N ARG A 81 -14.01 11.28 -22.48
CA ARG A 81 -14.09 12.50 -21.65
C ARG A 81 -14.39 12.13 -20.21
N PHE A 82 -13.67 12.77 -19.29
CA PHE A 82 -13.83 12.62 -17.85
C PHE A 82 -14.12 13.97 -17.19
N ASP A 83 -14.88 13.95 -16.10
CA ASP A 83 -15.10 15.14 -15.27
C ASP A 83 -13.91 15.37 -14.33
N THR A 84 -13.26 14.30 -13.90
CA THR A 84 -12.08 14.32 -13.02
C THR A 84 -11.06 13.28 -13.47
N ILE A 85 -9.79 13.67 -13.50
CA ILE A 85 -8.64 12.78 -13.67
C ILE A 85 -7.74 12.89 -12.44
N VAL A 86 -7.45 11.77 -11.80
CA VAL A 86 -6.53 11.67 -10.66
C VAL A 86 -5.32 10.85 -11.09
N ASN A 87 -4.17 11.51 -11.26
CA ASN A 87 -2.93 10.81 -11.61
C ASN A 87 -2.04 10.64 -10.38
N LEU A 88 -1.89 9.40 -9.92
CA LEU A 88 -1.05 9.04 -8.78
C LEU A 88 0.30 8.43 -9.21
N GLU A 89 0.67 8.59 -10.47
CA GLU A 89 1.94 8.14 -11.04
C GLU A 89 2.85 9.32 -11.38
N LYS A 90 4.10 9.25 -10.92
CA LYS A 90 5.19 10.19 -11.21
C LYS A 90 6.03 9.82 -12.43
N VAL A 91 5.66 8.79 -13.17
CA VAL A 91 6.36 8.44 -14.41
C VAL A 91 6.09 9.52 -15.44
N ALA A 92 7.11 10.20 -15.94
CA ALA A 92 6.96 11.36 -16.84
C ALA A 92 6.06 11.06 -18.06
N GLY A 93 6.22 9.89 -18.69
CA GLY A 93 5.35 9.48 -19.81
C GLY A 93 3.88 9.25 -19.42
N ILE A 94 3.61 8.80 -18.20
CA ILE A 94 2.25 8.62 -17.67
C ILE A 94 1.64 9.97 -17.28
N CYS A 95 2.46 10.88 -16.73
CA CYS A 95 2.06 12.25 -16.49
C CYS A 95 1.68 12.95 -17.81
N ALA A 96 2.48 12.78 -18.87
CA ALA A 96 2.21 13.36 -20.19
C ALA A 96 0.94 12.75 -20.81
N LEU A 97 0.73 11.44 -20.64
CA LEU A 97 -0.53 10.79 -21.00
C LEU A 97 -1.70 11.45 -20.28
N SER A 98 -1.66 11.51 -18.94
CA SER A 98 -2.70 12.14 -18.12
C SER A 98 -3.04 13.56 -18.61
N ASP A 99 -2.03 14.40 -18.84
CA ASP A 99 -2.20 15.77 -19.35
C ASP A 99 -2.86 15.80 -20.74
N SER A 100 -2.60 14.82 -21.60
CA SER A 100 -3.17 14.74 -22.95
C SER A 100 -4.64 14.30 -23.01
N LEU A 101 -5.19 13.72 -21.92
CA LEU A 101 -6.57 13.24 -21.86
C LEU A 101 -7.57 14.39 -21.66
N SER A 102 -8.83 14.22 -22.04
CA SER A 102 -9.87 15.24 -21.84
C SER A 102 -10.48 15.14 -20.43
N GLY A 103 -10.04 16.00 -19.50
CA GLY A 103 -10.55 16.10 -18.13
C GLY A 103 -10.83 17.55 -17.69
N TRP A 104 -11.92 17.79 -16.94
CA TRP A 104 -12.24 19.11 -16.37
C TRP A 104 -11.44 19.42 -15.10
N ARG A 105 -11.47 18.51 -14.11
CA ARG A 105 -10.62 18.55 -12.91
C ARG A 105 -9.44 17.61 -13.03
N ARG A 106 -8.29 18.02 -12.47
CA ARG A 106 -7.05 17.25 -12.47
C ARG A 106 -6.41 17.30 -11.09
N PHE A 107 -5.94 16.16 -10.60
CA PHE A 107 -5.30 16.02 -9.30
C PHE A 107 -4.07 15.12 -9.37
N GLY A 108 -3.15 15.30 -8.43
CA GLY A 108 -1.92 14.51 -8.32
C GLY A 108 -0.80 15.05 -9.21
N PHE A 109 -0.17 14.18 -9.99
CA PHE A 109 1.04 14.50 -10.75
C PHE A 109 0.76 14.88 -12.21
N ARG A 110 1.55 15.81 -12.75
CA ARG A 110 1.49 16.36 -14.10
C ARG A 110 2.85 16.33 -14.77
N PHE A 111 2.89 16.50 -16.09
CA PHE A 111 4.13 16.58 -16.84
C PHE A 111 4.56 18.04 -16.96
N ASP A 112 5.82 18.31 -16.69
CA ASP A 112 6.41 19.61 -16.98
C ASP A 112 7.16 19.57 -18.33
N PRO A 113 6.67 20.28 -19.36
CA PRO A 113 7.28 20.27 -20.68
C PRO A 113 8.65 20.95 -20.73
N ASP A 114 8.98 21.81 -19.75
CA ASP A 114 10.25 22.53 -19.72
C ASP A 114 11.38 21.66 -19.15
N SER A 115 11.14 20.97 -18.03
CA SER A 115 12.11 20.04 -17.43
C SER A 115 12.06 18.63 -18.02
N GLY A 116 10.92 18.21 -18.56
CA GLY A 116 10.67 16.81 -18.97
C GLY A 116 10.41 15.86 -17.81
N GLU A 117 10.18 16.38 -16.60
CA GLU A 117 9.98 15.61 -15.38
C GLU A 117 8.53 15.66 -14.88
N ALA A 118 8.21 14.84 -13.88
CA ALA A 118 6.93 14.91 -13.20
C ALA A 118 6.91 16.06 -12.20
N GLN A 119 5.85 16.85 -12.24
CA GLN A 119 5.51 17.88 -11.27
C GLN A 119 4.14 17.56 -10.66
N ALA A 120 3.64 18.41 -9.77
CA ALA A 120 2.31 18.27 -9.16
C ALA A 120 1.36 19.33 -9.73
N TYR A 121 0.07 19.00 -9.82
CA TYR A 121 -0.97 20.02 -9.98
C TYR A 121 -1.12 20.81 -8.67
N ASP A 122 -1.70 22.02 -8.79
CA ASP A 122 -2.03 22.88 -7.65
C ASP A 122 -2.77 22.11 -6.54
N GLY A 123 -2.30 22.24 -5.30
CA GLY A 123 -2.81 21.53 -4.12
C GLY A 123 -2.11 20.19 -3.81
N SER A 124 -1.28 19.68 -4.72
CA SER A 124 -0.51 18.43 -4.54
C SER A 124 1.01 18.64 -4.41
N GLU A 125 1.49 19.89 -4.35
CA GLU A 125 2.92 20.24 -4.34
C GLU A 125 3.66 19.67 -3.12
N HIS A 126 3.00 19.71 -1.96
CA HIS A 126 3.53 19.17 -0.71
C HIS A 126 3.84 17.66 -0.79
N VAL A 127 3.19 16.92 -1.69
CA VAL A 127 3.44 15.48 -1.92
C VAL A 127 4.80 15.28 -2.57
N LEU A 128 5.20 16.16 -3.49
CA LEU A 128 6.53 16.14 -4.08
C LEU A 128 7.60 16.54 -3.08
N ASP A 129 7.33 17.51 -2.20
CA ASP A 129 8.25 17.85 -1.11
C ASP A 129 8.54 16.62 -0.24
N ILE A 130 7.50 15.89 0.19
CA ILE A 130 7.64 14.64 0.96
C ILE A 130 8.41 13.57 0.17
N CYS A 131 8.23 13.49 -1.16
CA CYS A 131 8.97 12.54 -1.98
C CYS A 131 10.46 12.88 -2.10
N HIS A 132 10.78 14.16 -2.27
CA HIS A 132 12.13 14.63 -2.60
C HIS A 132 13.01 14.86 -1.37
N LYS A 133 12.41 15.13 -0.21
CA LYS A 133 13.11 15.43 1.04
C LYS A 133 12.83 14.34 2.08
N PRO A 134 13.76 13.38 2.29
CA PRO A 134 13.62 12.35 3.31
C PRO A 134 13.33 12.91 4.70
N GLU A 135 13.86 14.09 5.02
CA GLU A 135 13.67 14.75 6.32
C GLU A 135 12.21 15.12 6.55
N ASP A 136 11.55 15.67 5.53
CA ASP A 136 10.13 16.04 5.59
C ASP A 136 9.25 14.79 5.73
N LYS A 137 9.62 13.71 5.04
CA LYS A 137 8.96 12.41 5.16
C LYS A 137 9.06 11.83 6.58
N ILE A 138 10.26 11.89 7.17
CA ILE A 138 10.52 11.39 8.53
C ILE A 138 9.81 12.26 9.59
N ALA A 139 9.80 13.57 9.40
CA ALA A 139 9.15 14.52 10.32
C ALA A 139 7.61 14.50 10.20
N SER A 140 7.06 13.95 9.11
CA SER A 140 5.62 13.92 8.87
C SER A 140 4.87 13.10 9.93
N THR A 141 3.86 13.73 10.52
CA THR A 141 2.91 13.06 11.42
C THR A 141 1.71 12.47 10.69
N LYS A 142 1.60 12.68 9.37
CA LYS A 142 0.46 12.25 8.55
C LYS A 142 0.54 10.78 8.18
N TYR A 143 -0.61 10.13 8.11
CA TYR A 143 -0.72 8.85 7.43
C TYR A 143 -0.68 9.07 5.91
N TRP A 144 -0.31 8.03 5.18
CA TRP A 144 -0.32 8.08 3.72
C TRP A 144 -1.72 8.35 3.16
N GLU A 145 -2.75 7.81 3.80
CA GLU A 145 -4.14 8.04 3.42
C GLU A 145 -4.57 9.50 3.62
N ASP A 146 -4.03 10.20 4.63
CA ASP A 146 -4.26 11.65 4.78
C ASP A 146 -3.74 12.40 3.55
N ILE A 147 -2.49 12.13 3.16
CA ILE A 147 -1.84 12.78 2.00
C ILE A 147 -2.61 12.46 0.72
N LEU A 148 -3.08 11.22 0.55
CA LEU A 148 -3.84 10.83 -0.63
C LEU A 148 -5.20 11.56 -0.73
N PHE A 149 -5.88 11.78 0.39
CA PHE A 149 -7.13 12.55 0.39
C PHE A 149 -6.88 14.05 0.19
N GLU A 150 -5.76 14.57 0.70
CA GLU A 150 -5.35 15.96 0.47
C GLU A 150 -5.11 16.24 -1.02
N ILE A 151 -4.53 15.29 -1.78
CA ILE A 151 -4.34 15.38 -3.24
C ILE A 151 -5.66 15.72 -3.97
N VAL A 152 -6.78 15.15 -3.51
CA VAL A 152 -8.11 15.38 -4.12
C VAL A 152 -8.92 16.46 -3.40
N GLY A 153 -8.27 17.25 -2.54
CA GLY A 153 -8.91 18.35 -1.80
C GLY A 153 -9.93 17.88 -0.76
N SER A 154 -9.76 16.68 -0.21
CA SER A 154 -10.66 16.08 0.78
C SER A 154 -9.93 15.78 2.10
N LYS A 155 -10.70 15.42 3.12
CA LYS A 155 -10.17 14.90 4.39
C LYS A 155 -10.43 13.41 4.47
N TRP A 156 -9.42 12.67 4.89
CA TRP A 156 -9.56 11.26 5.20
C TRP A 156 -10.26 11.08 6.56
N ASN A 157 -11.23 10.17 6.62
CA ASN A 157 -12.02 9.84 7.80
C ASN A 157 -11.79 8.39 8.25
N LYS A 158 -10.55 7.90 8.10
CA LYS A 158 -10.16 6.53 8.46
C LYS A 158 -10.83 5.46 7.62
N GLU A 159 -11.21 5.80 6.39
CA GLU A 159 -11.62 4.83 5.38
C GLU A 159 -10.49 3.83 5.12
N LEU A 160 -10.85 2.58 4.83
CA LEU A 160 -9.89 1.52 4.58
C LEU A 160 -9.75 1.25 3.07
N PRO A 161 -8.63 0.68 2.62
CA PRO A 161 -8.51 0.14 1.27
C PRO A 161 -9.63 -0.87 0.98
N VAL A 162 -10.08 -0.91 -0.28
CA VAL A 162 -11.19 -1.74 -0.74
C VAL A 162 -10.64 -2.78 -1.71
N LEU A 163 -10.66 -4.05 -1.31
CA LEU A 163 -10.33 -5.18 -2.19
C LEU A 163 -11.45 -5.41 -3.20
N GLY A 164 -11.08 -5.77 -4.43
CA GLY A 164 -12.04 -6.26 -5.41
C GLY A 164 -12.47 -7.69 -5.15
N TYR A 165 -11.51 -8.57 -4.86
CA TYR A 165 -11.79 -9.95 -4.52
C TYR A 165 -12.41 -10.06 -3.12
N LYS A 166 -13.55 -10.77 -3.02
CA LYS A 166 -14.26 -11.02 -1.75
C LYS A 166 -13.97 -12.45 -1.30
N PRO A 167 -13.10 -12.67 -0.30
CA PRO A 167 -12.76 -14.01 0.14
C PRO A 167 -13.93 -14.71 0.83
N THR A 168 -13.97 -16.03 0.72
CA THR A 168 -15.03 -16.88 1.26
C THR A 168 -14.54 -17.92 2.27
N SER A 169 -13.22 -18.06 2.43
CA SER A 169 -12.65 -18.98 3.40
C SER A 169 -13.19 -18.74 4.82
N PRO A 170 -13.52 -19.80 5.57
CA PRO A 170 -13.79 -19.65 6.99
C PRO A 170 -12.50 -19.33 7.73
N ILE A 171 -12.63 -18.74 8.92
CA ILE A 171 -11.50 -18.63 9.85
C ILE A 171 -11.05 -20.05 10.25
N LYS A 172 -9.80 -20.38 9.95
CA LYS A 172 -9.16 -21.66 10.25
C LYS A 172 -8.07 -21.54 11.30
N PHE A 173 -7.38 -20.39 11.33
CA PHE A 173 -6.21 -20.17 12.17
C PHE A 173 -6.40 -18.96 13.08
N ASP A 174 -5.86 -19.05 14.28
CA ASP A 174 -5.79 -17.90 15.18
C ASP A 174 -4.78 -16.88 14.65
N ILE A 175 -3.64 -17.35 14.15
CA ILE A 175 -2.52 -16.49 13.78
C ILE A 175 -1.97 -16.89 12.40
N GLY A 176 -1.77 -15.91 11.53
CA GLY A 176 -1.00 -16.05 10.29
C GLY A 176 0.36 -15.35 10.39
N PHE A 177 1.44 -16.03 10.02
CA PHE A 177 2.78 -15.45 9.93
C PHE A 177 3.11 -15.02 8.50
N ASN A 178 2.92 -13.73 8.22
CA ASN A 178 3.30 -13.11 6.95
C ASN A 178 4.78 -12.67 6.99
N HIS A 179 5.68 -13.63 6.77
CA HIS A 179 7.10 -13.46 7.00
C HIS A 179 7.90 -13.00 5.77
N ASN A 180 7.39 -13.15 4.56
CA ASN A 180 8.11 -12.75 3.35
C ASN A 180 8.03 -11.24 3.11
N VAL A 181 9.09 -10.70 2.51
CA VAL A 181 9.15 -9.33 2.03
C VAL A 181 9.56 -9.33 0.56
N GLY A 182 9.13 -8.31 -0.19
CA GLY A 182 9.50 -8.19 -1.60
C GLY A 182 10.99 -7.96 -1.79
N GLY A 183 11.56 -8.49 -2.88
CA GLY A 183 12.99 -8.42 -3.17
C GLY A 183 13.57 -7.00 -3.31
N LYS A 184 12.73 -5.97 -3.50
CA LYS A 184 13.15 -4.56 -3.50
C LYS A 184 13.68 -4.10 -2.13
N TRP A 185 13.14 -4.64 -1.04
CA TRP A 185 13.45 -4.23 0.34
C TRP A 185 13.66 -5.44 1.25
N PRO A 186 14.71 -6.25 1.03
CA PRO A 186 14.95 -7.47 1.80
C PRO A 186 15.20 -7.17 3.28
N ILE A 187 15.73 -5.99 3.61
CA ILE A 187 16.06 -5.60 4.98
C ILE A 187 14.83 -5.29 5.86
N LYS A 188 13.62 -5.29 5.29
CA LYS A 188 12.37 -5.27 6.06
C LYS A 188 12.03 -6.61 6.70
N ALA A 189 12.73 -7.69 6.33
CA ALA A 189 12.45 -9.01 6.86
C ALA A 189 12.82 -9.08 8.35
N TRP A 190 11.86 -9.49 9.18
CA TRP A 190 12.17 -9.99 10.52
C TRP A 190 12.88 -11.35 10.43
N PRO A 191 13.92 -11.62 11.25
CA PRO A 191 14.79 -12.79 11.07
C PRO A 191 14.03 -14.12 11.11
N LEU A 192 14.31 -15.02 10.16
CA LEU A 192 13.65 -16.33 10.10
C LEU A 192 13.77 -17.14 11.42
N PRO A 193 14.93 -17.17 12.12
CA PRO A 193 15.01 -17.82 13.43
C PRO A 193 14.02 -17.26 14.46
N TYR A 194 13.73 -15.96 14.42
CA TYR A 194 12.81 -15.31 15.35
C TYR A 194 11.34 -15.66 15.09
N TRP A 195 10.95 -15.91 13.83
CA TRP A 195 9.63 -16.46 13.52
C TRP A 195 9.43 -17.86 14.11
N ASN A 196 10.45 -18.72 14.04
CA ASN A 196 10.41 -20.06 14.63
C ASN A 196 10.37 -19.99 16.18
N GLU A 197 11.16 -19.08 16.76
CA GLU A 197 11.13 -18.83 18.21
C GLU A 197 9.78 -18.31 18.68
N LEU A 198 9.17 -17.38 17.92
CA LEU A 198 7.82 -16.89 18.18
C LEU A 198 6.78 -18.02 18.14
N GLU A 199 6.86 -18.92 17.14
CA GLU A 199 6.00 -20.10 17.07
C GLU A 199 6.12 -20.95 18.34
N ALA A 200 7.35 -21.24 18.77
CA ALA A 200 7.61 -22.01 19.98
C ALA A 200 7.10 -21.31 21.26
N LEU A 201 7.18 -19.99 21.35
CA LEU A 201 6.66 -19.20 22.49
C LEU A 201 5.12 -19.18 22.57
N LEU A 202 4.45 -19.47 21.45
CA LEU A 202 2.99 -19.52 21.32
C LEU A 202 2.43 -20.94 21.35
N ASP A 203 3.30 -21.95 21.27
CA ASP A 203 2.94 -23.36 21.11
C ASP A 203 1.91 -23.83 22.15
N SER A 204 1.06 -24.77 21.75
CA SER A 204 -0.07 -25.38 22.48
C SER A 204 -1.31 -24.51 22.73
N LYS A 205 -1.28 -23.18 22.54
CA LYS A 205 -2.46 -22.31 22.78
C LYS A 205 -3.18 -21.85 21.51
N TYR A 206 -2.47 -21.64 20.42
CA TYR A 206 -3.00 -21.05 19.19
C TYR A 206 -2.75 -21.93 17.98
N SER A 207 -3.70 -21.94 17.05
CA SER A 207 -3.49 -22.47 15.70
C SER A 207 -2.74 -21.44 14.84
N ILE A 208 -1.59 -21.84 14.29
CA ILE A 208 -0.68 -20.99 13.52
C ILE A 208 -0.60 -21.48 12.08
N ALA A 209 -0.64 -20.56 11.12
CA ALA A 209 -0.34 -20.82 9.72
C ALA A 209 0.83 -19.95 9.25
N TRP A 210 1.79 -20.57 8.59
CA TRP A 210 2.84 -19.86 7.86
C TRP A 210 2.29 -19.34 6.53
N GLN A 211 2.97 -18.36 5.95
CA GLN A 211 2.53 -17.69 4.73
C GLN A 211 2.34 -18.65 3.55
N GLU A 212 1.18 -18.57 2.92
CA GLU A 212 0.79 -19.37 1.75
C GLU A 212 0.11 -18.51 0.67
N GLY A 213 -0.16 -19.12 -0.49
CA GLY A 213 -0.93 -18.49 -1.56
C GLY A 213 -0.17 -17.45 -2.38
N LEU A 214 1.17 -17.49 -2.41
CA LEU A 214 2.00 -16.52 -3.14
C LEU A 214 1.94 -16.63 -4.67
N ASP A 215 1.37 -17.72 -5.17
CA ASP A 215 1.21 -17.98 -6.60
C ASP A 215 0.08 -17.15 -7.23
N SER A 216 -0.88 -16.67 -6.41
CA SER A 216 -1.95 -15.79 -6.87
C SER A 216 -2.42 -14.81 -5.79
N ILE A 217 -2.86 -13.63 -6.21
CA ILE A 217 -3.31 -12.60 -5.28
C ILE A 217 -4.57 -13.06 -4.53
N GLU A 218 -5.48 -13.76 -5.20
CA GLU A 218 -6.70 -14.31 -4.61
C GLU A 218 -6.41 -15.38 -3.56
N GLU A 219 -5.51 -16.34 -3.81
CA GLU A 219 -5.12 -17.34 -2.80
C GLU A 219 -4.44 -16.68 -1.60
N TYR A 220 -3.62 -15.66 -1.83
CA TYR A 220 -3.00 -14.92 -0.74
C TYR A 220 -4.04 -14.18 0.13
N ILE A 221 -5.05 -13.57 -0.50
CA ILE A 221 -6.17 -12.94 0.19
C ILE A 221 -6.98 -13.99 0.97
N GLU A 222 -7.25 -15.17 0.39
CA GLU A 222 -7.95 -16.26 1.07
C GLU A 222 -7.16 -16.78 2.28
N TRP A 223 -5.84 -16.95 2.16
CA TRP A 223 -4.98 -17.35 3.27
C TRP A 223 -5.05 -16.32 4.41
N ILE A 224 -4.83 -15.02 4.12
CA ILE A 224 -4.94 -13.96 5.13
C ILE A 224 -6.36 -13.92 5.73
N ASN A 225 -7.38 -14.13 4.90
CA ASN A 225 -8.76 -14.16 5.37
C ASN A 225 -9.02 -15.30 6.36
N SER A 226 -8.37 -16.45 6.17
CA SER A 226 -8.52 -17.60 7.06
C SER A 226 -7.88 -17.41 8.46
N CYS A 227 -7.15 -16.32 8.69
CA CYS A 227 -6.52 -15.98 9.97
C CYS A 227 -7.36 -14.96 10.78
N LYS A 228 -7.38 -15.07 12.12
CA LYS A 228 -7.96 -14.04 13.01
C LYS A 228 -7.05 -12.83 13.18
N LEU A 229 -5.74 -13.07 13.32
CA LEU A 229 -4.69 -12.07 13.47
C LEU A 229 -3.56 -12.35 12.49
N LEU A 230 -2.98 -11.30 11.90
CA LEU A 230 -1.79 -11.41 11.07
C LEU A 230 -0.58 -10.77 11.78
N VAL A 231 0.49 -11.55 11.94
CA VAL A 231 1.81 -11.04 12.33
C VAL A 231 2.58 -10.82 11.04
N THR A 232 3.11 -9.62 10.82
CA THR A 232 3.56 -9.22 9.49
C THR A 232 4.72 -8.24 9.52
N ASN A 233 5.62 -8.36 8.55
CA ASN A 233 6.51 -7.26 8.17
C ASN A 233 5.71 -6.19 7.39
N ASP A 234 6.31 -5.01 7.19
CA ASP A 234 5.82 -3.98 6.25
C ASP A 234 5.87 -4.48 4.78
N SER A 235 4.79 -5.11 4.32
CA SER A 235 4.66 -5.80 3.03
C SER A 235 3.20 -5.77 2.52
N LEU A 236 2.94 -6.29 1.31
CA LEU A 236 1.58 -6.35 0.76
C LEU A 236 0.55 -6.99 1.70
N GLY A 237 0.93 -8.06 2.43
CA GLY A 237 0.01 -8.77 3.32
C GLY A 237 -0.51 -7.90 4.47
N LEU A 238 0.29 -6.93 4.94
CA LEU A 238 -0.15 -5.93 5.91
C LEU A 238 -1.35 -5.14 5.39
N HIS A 239 -1.28 -4.67 4.15
CA HIS A 239 -2.34 -3.86 3.56
C HIS A 239 -3.59 -4.69 3.20
N ILE A 240 -3.41 -5.95 2.78
CA ILE A 240 -4.52 -6.88 2.59
C ILE A 240 -5.23 -7.16 3.93
N ALA A 241 -4.47 -7.45 4.99
CA ALA A 241 -5.04 -7.66 6.33
C ALA A 241 -5.83 -6.44 6.81
N HIS A 242 -5.34 -5.23 6.51
CA HIS A 242 -6.03 -4.00 6.83
C HIS A 242 -7.36 -3.86 6.06
N ALA A 243 -7.36 -4.13 4.75
CA ALA A 243 -8.57 -4.11 3.92
C ALA A 243 -9.62 -5.15 4.38
N LEU A 244 -9.17 -6.30 4.89
CA LEU A 244 -10.02 -7.35 5.45
C LEU A 244 -10.42 -7.10 6.92
N GLY A 245 -9.99 -5.98 7.52
CA GLY A 245 -10.30 -5.65 8.91
C GLY A 245 -9.70 -6.61 9.95
N LYS A 246 -8.61 -7.31 9.60
CA LYS A 246 -7.93 -8.24 10.51
C LYS A 246 -7.20 -7.50 11.63
N LYS A 247 -7.01 -8.19 12.76
CA LYS A 247 -6.07 -7.74 13.79
C LYS A 247 -4.64 -7.89 13.26
N VAL A 248 -3.77 -6.94 13.56
CA VAL A 248 -2.41 -6.90 13.02
C VAL A 248 -1.38 -6.65 14.10
N VAL A 249 -0.29 -7.41 14.08
CA VAL A 249 0.97 -7.06 14.74
C VAL A 249 1.99 -6.80 13.63
N ALA A 250 2.26 -5.53 13.36
CA ALA A 250 3.11 -5.11 12.24
C ALA A 250 4.48 -4.68 12.73
N MET A 251 5.53 -5.26 12.16
CA MET A 251 6.92 -4.95 12.50
C MET A 251 7.53 -4.01 11.46
N PHE A 252 8.15 -2.94 11.95
CA PHE A 252 8.77 -1.91 11.13
C PHE A 252 10.24 -1.74 11.51
N GLY A 253 11.04 -1.36 10.53
CA GLY A 253 12.44 -1.02 10.72
C GLY A 253 12.85 0.10 9.76
N PRO A 254 13.35 -0.23 8.57
CA PRO A 254 13.95 0.75 7.66
C PRO A 254 12.97 1.77 7.07
N THR A 255 11.66 1.56 7.20
CA THR A 255 10.59 2.41 6.65
C THR A 255 9.91 3.27 7.72
N VAL A 256 9.26 4.36 7.30
CA VAL A 256 8.52 5.26 8.22
C VAL A 256 7.24 4.58 8.71
N SER A 257 7.27 4.00 9.91
CA SER A 257 6.10 3.33 10.50
C SER A 257 4.90 4.27 10.68
N ASN A 258 5.14 5.57 10.84
CA ASN A 258 4.09 6.56 11.03
C ASN A 258 3.19 6.71 9.80
N GLU A 259 3.70 6.48 8.58
CA GLU A 259 2.93 6.58 7.34
C GLU A 259 1.84 5.51 7.21
N VAL A 260 1.98 4.39 7.92
CA VAL A 260 1.04 3.27 7.82
C VAL A 260 0.02 3.36 8.93
N PHE A 261 -1.24 3.65 8.62
CA PHE A 261 -2.30 3.56 9.61
C PHE A 261 -2.60 2.11 9.98
N ILE A 262 -2.77 1.82 11.28
CA ILE A 262 -3.22 0.53 11.79
C ILE A 262 -4.48 0.74 12.63
N LYS A 263 -5.63 0.33 12.09
CA LYS A 263 -6.93 0.46 12.78
C LYS A 263 -7.10 -0.53 13.92
N HIS A 264 -6.70 -1.79 13.70
CA HIS A 264 -6.92 -2.90 14.63
C HIS A 264 -5.60 -3.63 14.86
N GLY A 265 -4.80 -3.16 15.81
CA GLY A 265 -3.50 -3.77 16.04
C GLY A 265 -2.47 -2.83 16.63
N VAL A 266 -1.22 -3.24 16.49
CA VAL A 266 -0.05 -2.51 17.00
C VAL A 266 1.07 -2.48 15.97
N LYS A 267 1.88 -1.44 16.04
CA LYS A 267 3.15 -1.32 15.33
C LYS A 267 4.27 -1.60 16.31
N LEU A 268 5.19 -2.48 15.94
CA LEU A 268 6.40 -2.76 16.70
C LEU A 268 7.59 -2.18 15.96
N LEU A 269 8.44 -1.49 16.72
CA LEU A 269 9.70 -0.93 16.28
C LEU A 269 10.83 -1.51 17.15
N PRO A 270 12.09 -1.43 16.71
CA PRO A 270 13.25 -1.73 17.53
C PRO A 270 13.16 -1.04 18.90
N ASP A 271 13.44 -1.77 19.98
CA ASP A 271 13.38 -1.24 21.35
C ASP A 271 14.57 -0.31 21.66
N LYS A 272 15.70 -0.51 20.98
CA LYS A 272 16.89 0.34 21.07
C LYS A 272 16.78 1.54 20.13
N GLU A 273 17.43 2.62 20.53
CA GLU A 273 17.65 3.77 19.65
C GLU A 273 18.68 3.42 18.56
N TYR A 274 18.29 3.68 17.32
CA TYR A 274 19.15 3.56 16.14
C TYR A 274 19.30 4.95 15.52
N ASP A 275 20.54 5.40 15.37
CA ASP A 275 20.89 6.69 14.74
C ASP A 275 20.38 6.84 13.30
N CYS A 276 20.18 5.71 12.62
CA CYS A 276 19.74 5.65 11.24
C CYS A 276 18.26 5.33 11.05
N LEU A 277 17.45 5.19 12.11
CA LEU A 277 16.07 4.71 11.98
C LEU A 277 15.04 5.86 11.88
N PRO A 278 14.15 5.87 10.87
CA PRO A 278 14.13 5.00 9.69
C PRO A 278 15.19 5.42 8.67
N CYS A 279 15.83 4.44 8.01
CA CYS A 279 16.96 4.73 7.11
C CYS A 279 16.53 5.00 5.67
N LEU A 280 15.32 4.59 5.30
CA LEU A 280 14.76 4.69 3.94
C LEU A 280 15.71 4.13 2.87
N SER A 281 16.48 3.11 3.23
CA SER A 281 17.40 2.40 2.34
C SER A 281 17.00 0.94 2.21
N ASN A 282 17.23 0.35 1.04
CA ASN A 282 17.05 -1.08 0.82
C ASN A 282 18.28 -1.93 1.18
N ILE A 283 19.40 -1.30 1.57
CA ILE A 283 20.65 -1.96 1.96
C ILE A 283 20.99 -1.57 3.40
N CYS A 284 21.32 -2.55 4.23
CA CYS A 284 21.78 -2.32 5.61
C CYS A 284 23.30 -2.45 5.68
N ILE A 285 23.97 -1.43 6.20
CA ILE A 285 25.44 -1.41 6.39
C ILE A 285 25.87 -1.82 7.81
N LYS A 286 24.92 -2.00 8.74
CA LYS A 286 25.21 -2.41 10.11
C LYS A 286 25.38 -3.94 10.14
N GLU A 287 26.30 -4.44 10.95
CA GLU A 287 26.54 -5.88 11.13
C GLU A 287 25.29 -6.64 11.58
N ARG A 288 24.49 -6.01 12.46
CA ARG A 288 23.19 -6.52 12.91
C ARG A 288 22.08 -5.53 12.53
N PRO A 289 21.19 -5.88 11.58
CA PRO A 289 20.07 -5.05 11.18
C PRO A 289 19.08 -4.76 12.32
N CYS A 290 18.39 -3.62 12.23
CA CYS A 290 17.46 -3.15 13.26
C CYS A 290 16.29 -4.11 13.54
N MET A 291 15.82 -4.86 12.53
CA MET A 291 14.76 -5.86 12.71
C MET A 291 15.12 -6.95 13.74
N TYR A 292 16.40 -7.23 13.99
CA TYR A 292 16.85 -8.19 15.02
C TYR A 292 16.69 -7.70 16.46
N ASP A 293 16.26 -6.45 16.65
CA ASP A 293 16.06 -5.87 17.96
C ASP A 293 14.61 -5.97 18.43
N ILE A 294 13.67 -6.24 17.52
CA ILE A 294 12.30 -6.60 17.86
C ILE A 294 12.31 -8.05 18.37
N GLN A 295 12.15 -8.25 19.68
CA GLN A 295 12.26 -9.58 20.28
C GLN A 295 10.98 -10.42 20.12
N PRO A 296 11.07 -11.74 19.90
CA PRO A 296 9.92 -12.63 19.81
C PRO A 296 8.97 -12.55 21.01
N GLU A 297 9.50 -12.33 22.22
CA GLU A 297 8.69 -12.18 23.44
C GLU A 297 7.80 -10.95 23.39
N THR A 298 8.31 -9.83 22.85
CA THR A 298 7.53 -8.60 22.65
C THR A 298 6.37 -8.87 21.69
N VAL A 299 6.64 -9.55 20.58
CA VAL A 299 5.62 -9.92 19.59
C VAL A 299 4.58 -10.87 20.21
N ALA A 300 5.02 -11.90 20.95
CA ALA A 300 4.14 -12.85 21.63
C ALA A 300 3.26 -12.17 22.69
N GLY A 301 3.80 -11.18 23.41
CA GLY A 301 3.06 -10.37 24.37
C GLY A 301 1.91 -9.61 23.74
N GLU A 302 2.15 -8.95 22.59
CA GLU A 302 1.10 -8.23 21.86
C GLU A 302 0.05 -9.15 21.25
N ILE A 303 0.46 -10.32 20.73
CA ILE A 303 -0.48 -11.34 20.27
C ILE A 303 -1.43 -11.75 21.39
N LYS A 304 -0.91 -12.05 22.59
CA LYS A 304 -1.72 -12.45 23.76
C LYS A 304 -2.68 -11.34 24.23
N LYS A 305 -2.35 -10.06 24.03
CA LYS A 305 -3.26 -8.94 24.33
C LYS A 305 -4.39 -8.85 23.30
N LEU A 306 -4.08 -9.08 22.03
CA LEU A 306 -5.03 -8.97 20.91
C LEU A 306 -5.92 -10.22 20.75
N LEU A 307 -5.42 -11.39 21.14
CA LEU A 307 -6.11 -12.67 21.15
C LEU A 307 -5.98 -13.32 22.56
N PRO A 308 -6.78 -12.87 23.55
CA PRO A 308 -6.71 -13.40 24.91
C PRO A 308 -7.13 -14.87 25.02
#